data_AF-A0A2L0UIC7-F1
#
_entry.id   AF-A0A2L0UIC7-F1
#
_cell.length_a   1.000
_cell.length_b   1.000
_cell.length_c   1.000
_cell.angle_alpha   90.00
_cell.angle_beta   90.00
_cell.angle_gamma   90.00
#
_symmetry.space_group_name_H-M   'P 1'
#
loop_
_entity.id
_entity.type
_entity.pdbx_description
1 polymer ?
#
loop_
_entity_poly.entity_id
_entity_poly.type
_entity_poly.pdbx_seq_one_letter_code
_entity_poly.pdbx_strand_id
1 'polypeptide(L)' 'MATSRDQTLSIVYSSTATRPLNDADLSALLAISRRNNARAEVTGMLLYRGGRFLQV' A
#
# COMPACT_ATOMS: atom_id res chain seq x y z
N MET A 1 -29.83 20.57 -7.56
CA MET A 1 -28.50 20.53 -6.92
C MET A 1 -28.18 19.08 -6.62
N ALA A 2 -27.37 18.42 -7.47
CA ALA A 2 -26.97 17.03 -7.25
C ALA A 2 -25.79 17.02 -6.27
N THR A 3 -25.95 16.33 -5.14
CA THR A 3 -24.88 16.07 -4.18
C THR A 3 -23.92 15.06 -4.79
N SER A 4 -22.74 15.49 -5.23
CA SER A 4 -21.64 14.58 -5.54
C SER A 4 -21.26 13.85 -4.26
N ARG A 5 -21.62 12.57 -4.16
CA ARG A 5 -21.14 11.69 -3.08
C ARG A 5 -19.68 11.39 -3.37
N ASP A 6 -18.79 12.06 -2.66
CA ASP A 6 -17.38 11.72 -2.65
C ASP A 6 -17.24 10.42 -1.83
N GLN A 7 -17.33 9.28 -2.52
CA GLN A 7 -17.27 7.97 -1.87
C GLN A 7 -15.82 7.53 -1.75
N THR A 8 -15.27 7.65 -0.55
CA THR A 8 -13.96 7.08 -0.22
C THR A 8 -14.07 5.56 -0.09
N LEU A 9 -13.32 4.83 -0.91
CA LEU A 9 -13.16 3.38 -0.80
C LEU A 9 -11.82 3.07 -0.12
N SER A 10 -11.83 2.10 0.79
CA SER A 10 -10.62 1.58 1.45
C SER A 10 -10.57 0.07 1.29
N ILE A 11 -9.43 -0.47 0.87
CA ILE A 11 -9.22 -1.90 0.64
C ILE A 11 -8.07 -2.35 1.52
N VAL A 12 -8.33 -3.33 2.38
CA VAL A 12 -7.29 -3.98 3.19
C VAL A 12 -6.97 -5.34 2.59
N TYR A 13 -5.68 -5.62 2.36
CA TYR A 13 -5.24 -6.93 1.92
C TYR A 13 -4.02 -7.41 2.72
N SER A 14 -3.87 -8.74 2.81
CA SER A 14 -2.69 -9.38 3.41
C SER A 14 -2.07 -10.36 2.42
N SER A 15 -0.74 -10.42 2.38
CA SER A 15 0.01 -11.33 1.53
C SER A 15 1.26 -11.86 2.23
N THR A 16 1.86 -12.90 1.66
CA THR A 16 3.13 -13.48 2.13
C THR A 16 4.21 -13.17 1.11
N ALA A 17 5.37 -12.72 1.59
CA ALA A 17 6.54 -12.48 0.75
C ALA A 17 7.01 -13.80 0.12
N THR A 18 7.25 -13.79 -1.19
CA THR A 18 7.72 -14.97 -1.94
C THR A 18 9.17 -15.33 -1.65
N ARG A 19 9.94 -14.38 -1.09
CA ARG A 19 11.32 -14.54 -0.64
C ARG A 19 11.57 -13.67 0.61
N PRO A 20 12.62 -13.95 1.39
CA PRO A 20 13.10 -13.01 2.40
C PRO A 20 13.40 -11.64 1.77
N LEU A 21 13.00 -10.58 2.48
CA LEU A 21 13.24 -9.19 2.08
C LEU A 21 14.13 -8.55 3.13
N ASN A 22 15.19 -7.89 2.67
CA ASN A 22 16.02 -7.05 3.52
C ASN A 22 15.52 -5.60 3.51
N ASP A 23 16.16 -4.74 4.29
CA ASP A 23 15.76 -3.33 4.41
C ASP A 23 15.85 -2.57 3.08
N ALA A 24 16.79 -2.94 2.20
CA ALA A 24 16.93 -2.34 0.88
C ALA A 24 15.77 -2.73 -0.05
N ASP A 25 15.36 -4.02 -0.03
CA ASP A 25 14.19 -4.51 -0.75
C ASP A 25 12.91 -3.80 -0.30
N LEU A 26 12.73 -3.65 1.01
CA LEU A 26 11.57 -2.96 1.60
C LEU A 26 11.57 -1.46 1.24
N SER A 27 12.74 -0.82 1.27
CA SER A 27 12.88 0.59 0.88
C SER A 27 12.56 0.81 -0.60
N ALA A 28 13.03 -0.08 -1.48
CA ALA A 28 12.70 -0.05 -2.90
C ALA A 28 11.20 -0.25 -3.16
N LEU A 29 10.58 -1.21 -2.46
CA LEU A 29 9.14 -1.45 -2.51
C LEU A 29 8.35 -0.20 -2.08
N LEU A 30 8.71 0.40 -0.95
CA LEU A 30 8.06 1.61 -0.45
C LEU A 30 8.19 2.80 -1.41
N ALA A 31 9.35 2.97 -2.05
CA ALA A 31 9.56 4.03 -3.04
C ALA A 31 8.61 3.87 -4.24
N ILE A 32 8.46 2.65 -4.76
CA ILE A 32 7.54 2.35 -5.86
C ILE A 32 6.10 2.57 -5.43
N SER A 33 5.68 2.03 -4.28
CA SER A 33 4.32 2.17 -3.77
C SER A 33 3.93 3.63 -3.54
N ARG A 34 4.80 4.43 -2.90
CA ARG A 34 4.54 5.87 -2.65
C ARG A 34 4.36 6.65 -3.95
N ARG A 35 5.21 6.40 -4.95
CA ARG A 35 5.10 7.06 -6.26
C ARG A 35 3.78 6.72 -6.96
N ASN A 36 3.42 5.43 -6.97
CA ASN A 36 2.19 4.98 -7.62
C ASN A 36 0.94 5.50 -6.89
N ASN A 37 0.96 5.45 -5.56
CA ASN A 37 -0.11 5.97 -4.71
C ASN A 37 -0.31 7.47 -4.90
N ALA A 38 0.77 8.26 -4.92
CA ALA A 38 0.70 9.70 -5.18
C ALA A 38 0.11 10.02 -6.56
N ARG A 39 0.46 9.24 -7.59
CA ARG A 39 -0.09 9.39 -8.94
C ARG A 39 -1.59 9.07 -9.01
N ALA A 40 -2.07 8.13 -8.18
CA ALA A 40 -3.45 7.69 -8.15
C ALA A 40 -4.28 8.35 -7.03
N GLU A 41 -3.70 9.32 -6.31
CA GLU A 41 -4.31 9.98 -5.15
C GLU A 41 -4.79 9.01 -4.06
N VAL A 42 -4.09 7.87 -3.93
CA VAL A 42 -4.35 6.85 -2.91
C VAL A 42 -3.55 7.15 -1.65
N THR A 43 -4.20 7.10 -0.50
CA THR A 43 -3.56 7.17 0.83
C THR A 43 -3.58 5.80 1.48
N GLY A 44 -2.67 5.55 2.44
CA GLY A 44 -2.60 4.22 3.04
C GLY A 44 -1.35 3.93 3.88
N MET A 45 -1.21 2.66 4.25
CA MET A 45 -0.10 2.14 5.04
C MET A 45 0.29 0.74 4.56
N LEU A 46 1.59 0.47 4.46
CA LEU A 46 2.14 -0.86 4.23
C LEU A 46 2.90 -1.32 5.48
N LEU A 47 2.44 -2.40 6.11
CA LEU A 47 3.09 -3.05 7.24
C LEU A 47 3.78 -4.34 6.75
N TYR A 48 5.03 -4.55 7.18
CA TYR A 48 5.76 -5.79 6.97
C TYR A 48 6.24 -6.36 8.30
N ARG A 49 5.93 -7.64 8.57
CA ARG A 49 6.41 -8.36 9.75
C ARG A 49 6.53 -9.84 9.47
N GLY A 50 7.70 -10.42 9.73
CA GLY A 50 7.92 -11.87 9.66
C GLY A 50 7.56 -12.48 8.29
N GLY A 51 7.91 -11.80 7.18
CA GLY A 51 7.59 -12.28 5.84
C GLY A 51 6.14 -12.07 5.41
N ARG A 52 5.30 -11.38 6.19
CA ARG A 52 3.90 -11.07 5.84
C ARG A 52 3.72 -9.58 5.64
N PHE A 53 2.86 -9.24 4.69
CA PHE A 53 2.39 -7.89 4.44
C PHE A 53 0.94 -7.71 4.86
N LEU A 54 0.64 -6.50 5.32
CA LEU A 54 -0.70 -5.97 5.45
C LEU A 54 -0.69 -4.58 4.83
N GLN A 55 -1.60 -4.30 3.90
CA GLN A 55 -1.71 -2.97 3.29
C GLN A 55 -3.15 -2.49 3.35
N VAL A 56 -3.30 -1.19 3.62
CA VAL A 56 -4.53 -0.40 3.53
C VAL A 56 -4.27 0.80 2.62
#